data_AF-A0A6J4KE51-F1
#
_entry.id   AF-A0A6J4KE51-F1
#
_cell.length_a   1.000
_cell.length_b   1.000
_cell.length_c   1.000
_cell.angle_alpha   90.00
_cell.angle_beta   90.00
_cell.angle_gamma   90.00
#
_symmetry.space_group_name_H-M   'P 1'
#
loop_
_entity.id
_entity.type
_entity.pdbx_description
1 polymer ?
#
loop_
_entity_poly.entity_id
_entity_poly.type
_entity_poly.pdbx_seq_one_letter_code
_entity_poly.pdbx_strand_id
1 'polypeptide(L)'
;MHIVEDALATVDNARAYQFEDIVFLQLSGTKPTGCHLVIIERGLPDVEPPAFLARLATDPRVRCTADSVPYEVQGAFRIGVAREQVLVHHADGPLEVAVEAIRGEEATLGPEGRSSSPVLIDPDQGPAEATGYSRSFDYGEALRDAIAKLPYRGGNLPDWLSTYSVVSVGAEIGGIGGFNHLVVRVAG
;
A
#
# COMPACT_ATOMS: atom_id res chain seq x y z
N MET A 1 -16.55 -23.87 -5.79
CA MET A 1 -16.01 -22.66 -6.44
C MET A 1 -14.95 -23.13 -7.42
N HIS A 2 -15.33 -23.34 -8.68
CA HIS A 2 -14.38 -23.80 -9.71
C HIS A 2 -13.60 -22.58 -10.18
N ILE A 3 -12.33 -22.52 -9.78
CA ILE A 3 -11.36 -21.62 -10.40
C ILE A 3 -11.04 -22.26 -11.76
N VAL A 4 -11.50 -21.62 -12.83
CA VAL A 4 -11.26 -22.05 -14.20
C VAL A 4 -9.93 -21.43 -14.63
N GLU A 5 -8.92 -22.29 -14.79
CA GLU A 5 -7.54 -22.06 -15.24
C GLU A 5 -6.67 -21.06 -14.44
N ASP A 6 -5.47 -21.54 -14.07
CA ASP A 6 -4.36 -20.77 -13.49
C ASP A 6 -3.72 -19.87 -14.55
N ALA A 7 -4.48 -18.89 -15.05
CA ALA A 7 -3.94 -17.88 -15.93
C ALA A 7 -3.02 -16.94 -15.15
N LEU A 8 -1.86 -16.63 -15.72
CA LEU A 8 -1.00 -15.56 -15.23
C LEU A 8 -1.37 -14.24 -15.93
N ALA A 9 -1.20 -13.13 -15.23
CA ALA A 9 -1.36 -11.80 -15.80
C ALA A 9 -0.10 -11.40 -16.60
N THR A 10 -0.27 -10.59 -17.65
CA THR A 10 0.85 -9.90 -18.31
C THR A 10 1.35 -8.79 -17.40
N VAL A 11 2.67 -8.62 -17.27
CA VAL A 11 3.31 -7.61 -16.43
C VAL A 11 4.24 -6.79 -17.31
N ASP A 12 3.95 -5.50 -17.47
CA ASP A 12 4.74 -4.58 -18.29
C ASP A 12 5.82 -3.88 -17.45
N ASN A 13 5.52 -3.58 -16.18
CA ASN A 13 6.49 -3.04 -15.23
C ASN A 13 6.34 -3.69 -13.86
N ALA A 14 7.47 -3.94 -13.21
CA ALA A 14 7.54 -4.43 -11.83
C ALA A 14 8.57 -3.62 -11.04
N ARG A 15 8.26 -3.33 -9.78
CA ARG A 15 9.18 -2.69 -8.82
C ARG A 15 9.08 -3.42 -7.49
N ALA A 16 10.23 -3.65 -6.87
CA ALA A 16 10.28 -4.25 -5.54
C ALA A 16 11.07 -3.35 -4.59
N TYR A 17 10.52 -3.17 -3.40
CA TYR A 17 11.13 -2.41 -2.32
C TYR A 17 11.20 -3.28 -1.09
N GLN A 18 12.27 -3.15 -0.31
CA GLN A 18 12.38 -3.82 0.97
C GLN A 18 12.52 -2.84 2.13
N PHE A 19 11.71 -3.08 3.16
CA PHE A 19 11.82 -2.44 4.46
C PHE A 19 11.85 -3.54 5.52
N GLU A 20 12.94 -3.63 6.25
CA GLU A 20 13.19 -4.71 7.22
C GLU A 20 12.98 -6.11 6.59
N ASP A 21 12.08 -6.93 7.15
CA ASP A 21 11.79 -8.30 6.71
C ASP A 21 10.63 -8.38 5.69
N ILE A 22 10.13 -7.24 5.20
CA ILE A 22 8.99 -7.12 4.29
C ILE A 22 9.45 -6.62 2.92
N VAL A 23 9.00 -7.31 1.86
CA VAL A 23 9.09 -6.85 0.48
C VAL A 23 7.74 -6.32 0.02
N PHE A 24 7.72 -5.10 -0.48
CA PHE A 24 6.63 -4.50 -1.23
C PHE A 24 6.88 -4.73 -2.72
N LEU A 25 5.92 -5.35 -3.39
CA LEU A 25 5.98 -5.61 -4.83
C LEU A 25 4.84 -4.85 -5.51
N GLN A 26 5.18 -4.01 -6.47
CA GLN A 26 4.24 -3.24 -7.30
C GLN A 26 4.34 -3.75 -8.73
N LEU A 27 3.22 -4.19 -9.29
CA LEU A 27 3.12 -4.68 -10.66
C LEU A 27 2.12 -3.82 -11.43
N SER A 28 2.42 -3.56 -12.70
CA SER A 28 1.50 -2.92 -13.62
C SER A 28 1.55 -3.59 -14.99
N GLY A 29 0.44 -3.50 -15.71
CA GLY A 29 0.36 -3.99 -17.08
C GLY A 29 -1.05 -3.87 -17.63
N THR A 30 -1.40 -4.78 -18.53
CA THR A 30 -2.76 -4.87 -19.09
C THR A 30 -3.44 -6.17 -18.72
N LYS A 31 -4.75 -6.12 -18.48
CA LYS A 31 -5.60 -7.30 -18.24
C LYS A 31 -6.68 -7.40 -19.32
N PRO A 32 -7.14 -8.62 -19.66
CA PRO A 32 -8.04 -8.81 -20.81
C PRO A 32 -9.33 -8.00 -20.73
N THR A 33 -9.89 -7.83 -19.52
CA THR A 33 -11.11 -7.07 -19.29
C THR A 33 -11.16 -6.45 -17.90
N GLY A 34 -12.10 -5.53 -17.69
CA GLY A 34 -12.35 -4.91 -16.39
C GLY A 34 -12.80 -5.88 -15.28
N CYS A 35 -13.41 -7.02 -15.62
CA CYS A 35 -13.85 -8.02 -14.64
C CYS A 35 -12.70 -8.88 -14.09
N HIS A 36 -11.54 -8.87 -14.76
CA HIS A 36 -10.38 -9.60 -14.26
C HIS A 36 -9.71 -8.83 -13.12
N LEU A 37 -9.14 -9.56 -12.18
CA LEU A 37 -8.34 -9.09 -11.06
C LEU A 37 -6.94 -9.68 -11.21
N VAL A 38 -5.93 -8.87 -10.88
CA VAL A 38 -4.56 -9.36 -10.77
C VAL A 38 -4.25 -9.50 -9.28
N ILE A 39 -3.81 -10.69 -8.88
CA ILE A 39 -3.49 -11.02 -7.49
C ILE A 39 -2.03 -11.42 -7.46
N ILE A 40 -1.27 -10.83 -6.53
CA ILE A 40 0.11 -11.23 -6.27
C ILE A 40 0.10 -12.30 -5.19
N GLU A 41 0.60 -13.49 -5.49
CA GLU A 41 0.75 -14.57 -4.53
C GLU A 41 2.22 -14.92 -4.33
N ARG A 42 2.60 -15.30 -3.10
CA ARG A 42 3.93 -15.85 -2.85
C ARG A 42 3.97 -17.30 -3.36
N GLY A 43 5.04 -17.63 -4.07
CA GLY A 43 5.37 -19.00 -4.44
C GLY A 43 5.87 -19.82 -3.25
N LEU A 44 6.60 -20.90 -3.54
CA LEU A 44 7.13 -21.78 -2.49
C LEU A 44 8.10 -21.02 -1.56
N PRO A 45 7.97 -21.17 -0.22
CA PRO A 45 8.71 -20.35 0.74
C PRO A 45 10.23 -20.60 0.75
N ASP A 46 10.66 -21.77 0.29
CA ASP A 46 12.06 -22.27 0.38
C ASP A 46 12.86 -22.13 -0.93
N VAL A 47 12.33 -21.41 -1.92
CA VAL A 47 13.02 -21.15 -3.19
C VAL A 47 13.78 -19.82 -3.11
N GLU A 48 15.01 -19.83 -3.62
CA GLU A 48 15.87 -18.65 -3.72
C GLU A 48 16.13 -18.30 -5.20
N PRO A 49 15.87 -17.06 -5.64
CA PRO A 49 15.29 -15.94 -4.88
C PRO A 49 13.80 -16.18 -4.54
N PRO A 50 13.22 -15.43 -3.58
CA PRO A 50 11.80 -15.52 -3.28
C PRO A 50 10.96 -15.31 -4.54
N ALA A 51 10.08 -16.28 -4.82
CA ALA A 51 9.26 -16.28 -6.01
C ALA A 51 7.84 -15.79 -5.72
N PHE A 52 7.25 -15.08 -6.67
CA PHE A 52 5.89 -14.57 -6.67
C PHE A 52 5.18 -14.92 -7.97
N LEU A 53 3.85 -15.00 -7.92
CA LEU A 53 2.98 -15.30 -9.05
C LEU A 53 2.05 -14.10 -9.25
N ALA A 54 2.02 -13.55 -10.47
CA ALA A 54 1.02 -12.59 -10.89
C ALA A 54 -0.17 -13.36 -11.47
N ARG A 55 -1.15 -13.73 -10.63
CA ARG A 55 -2.31 -14.52 -11.06
C ARG A 55 -3.42 -13.64 -11.59
N LEU A 56 -4.08 -14.13 -12.63
CA LEU A 56 -5.30 -13.54 -13.17
C LEU A 56 -6.50 -14.32 -12.63
N ALA A 57 -7.44 -13.60 -12.03
CA ALA A 57 -8.70 -14.16 -11.54
C ALA A 57 -9.88 -13.38 -12.11
N THR A 58 -11.06 -13.99 -12.20
CA THR A 58 -12.28 -13.32 -12.64
C THR A 58 -13.14 -12.95 -11.43
N ASP A 59 -13.55 -11.69 -11.32
CA ASP A 59 -14.53 -11.28 -10.32
C ASP A 59 -15.94 -11.75 -10.74
N PRO A 60 -16.58 -12.69 -10.01
CA PRO A 60 -17.89 -13.22 -10.39
C PRO A 60 -19.02 -12.18 -10.25
N ARG A 61 -18.76 -11.02 -9.65
CA ARG A 61 -19.74 -9.95 -9.43
C ARG A 61 -19.77 -8.94 -10.58
N VAL A 62 -18.74 -8.93 -11.44
CA VAL A 62 -18.57 -7.94 -12.51
C VAL A 62 -18.76 -8.62 -13.86
N ARG A 63 -19.59 -8.04 -14.74
CA ARG A 63 -19.74 -8.53 -16.11
C ARG A 63 -18.52 -8.12 -16.94
N CYS A 64 -17.94 -9.07 -17.65
CA CYS A 64 -16.80 -8.83 -18.53
C CYS A 64 -17.25 -8.12 -19.81
N THR A 65 -16.67 -6.95 -20.09
CA THR A 65 -16.74 -6.27 -21.39
C THR A 65 -15.45 -6.53 -22.16
N ALA A 66 -15.50 -6.51 -23.49
CA ALA A 66 -14.38 -6.91 -24.35
C ALA A 66 -13.37 -5.77 -24.60
N ASP A 67 -12.91 -5.13 -23.53
CA ASP A 67 -11.93 -4.04 -23.59
C ASP A 67 -10.74 -4.35 -22.69
N SER A 68 -9.53 -4.30 -23.24
CA SER A 68 -8.30 -4.40 -22.43
C SER A 68 -8.19 -3.19 -21.50
N VAL A 69 -7.88 -3.45 -20.23
CA VAL A 69 -7.85 -2.41 -19.18
C VAL A 69 -6.46 -2.41 -18.54
N PRO A 70 -5.80 -1.25 -18.36
CA PRO A 70 -4.56 -1.18 -17.59
C PRO A 70 -4.82 -1.52 -16.12
N TYR A 71 -3.86 -2.12 -15.45
CA TYR A 71 -3.92 -2.38 -14.01
C TYR A 71 -2.65 -1.95 -13.31
N GLU A 72 -2.80 -1.68 -12.02
CA GLU A 72 -1.72 -1.48 -11.06
C GLU A 72 -2.13 -2.18 -9.77
N VAL A 73 -1.26 -3.02 -9.23
CA VAL A 73 -1.49 -3.77 -7.99
C VAL A 73 -0.23 -3.80 -7.14
N GLN A 74 -0.42 -3.81 -5.82
CA GLN A 74 0.65 -3.87 -4.85
C GLN A 74 0.40 -4.98 -3.83
N GLY A 75 1.48 -5.60 -3.36
CA GLY A 75 1.44 -6.62 -2.31
C GLY A 75 2.62 -6.46 -1.37
N ALA A 76 2.42 -6.80 -0.10
CA ALA A 76 3.45 -6.77 0.93
C ALA A 76 3.65 -8.17 1.50
N PHE A 77 4.89 -8.64 1.54
CA PHE A 77 5.21 -10.03 1.87
C PHE A 77 6.38 -10.11 2.84
N ARG A 78 6.17 -10.80 3.96
CA ARG A 78 7.25 -11.09 4.91
C ARG A 78 8.15 -12.19 4.35
N ILE A 79 9.41 -11.86 4.08
CA ILE A 79 10.42 -12.75 3.51
C ILE A 79 11.58 -13.05 4.48
N GLY A 80 11.63 -12.37 5.64
CA GLY A 80 12.52 -12.69 6.75
C GLY A 80 13.90 -12.03 6.68
N VAL A 81 14.57 -12.05 5.53
CA VAL A 81 15.92 -11.49 5.36
C VAL A 81 15.99 -10.53 4.16
N ALA A 82 16.99 -9.66 4.16
CA ALA A 82 17.29 -8.75 3.06
C ALA A 82 17.59 -9.53 1.76
N ARG A 83 17.03 -9.07 0.64
CA ARG A 83 17.23 -9.64 -0.70
C ARG A 83 17.60 -8.55 -1.68
N GLU A 84 18.44 -8.91 -2.64
CA GLU A 84 18.82 -8.03 -3.75
C GLU A 84 17.86 -8.18 -4.93
N GLN A 85 17.16 -9.31 -5.02
CA GLN A 85 16.23 -9.60 -6.11
C GLN A 85 15.10 -10.54 -5.66
N VAL A 86 13.98 -10.48 -6.39
CA VAL A 86 12.86 -11.42 -6.32
C VAL A 86 12.50 -11.89 -7.73
N LEU A 87 11.81 -13.02 -7.82
CA LEU A 87 11.35 -13.57 -9.10
C LEU A 87 9.83 -13.43 -9.21
N VAL A 88 9.33 -12.87 -10.30
CA VAL A 88 7.89 -12.75 -10.58
C VAL A 88 7.56 -13.62 -11.78
N HIS A 89 6.73 -14.65 -11.59
CA HIS A 89 6.17 -15.45 -12.66
C HIS A 89 4.90 -14.78 -13.19
N HIS A 90 4.93 -14.40 -14.47
CA HIS A 90 3.84 -13.76 -15.18
C HIS A 90 3.60 -14.44 -16.55
N ALA A 91 2.63 -13.97 -17.32
CA ALA A 91 2.22 -14.61 -18.57
C ALA A 91 3.35 -14.79 -19.60
N ASP A 92 4.33 -13.87 -19.62
CA ASP A 92 5.44 -13.89 -20.58
C ASP A 92 6.67 -14.64 -20.04
N GLY A 93 6.59 -15.19 -18.83
CA GLY A 93 7.64 -15.98 -18.21
C GLY A 93 8.10 -15.44 -16.85
N PRO A 94 9.27 -15.88 -16.38
CA PRO A 94 9.89 -15.34 -15.18
C PRO A 94 10.51 -13.95 -15.43
N LEU A 95 10.27 -13.02 -14.51
CA LEU A 95 10.85 -11.69 -14.48
C LEU A 95 11.66 -11.51 -13.18
N GLU A 96 12.96 -11.29 -13.31
CA GLU A 96 13.80 -10.91 -12.18
C GLU A 96 13.62 -9.42 -11.87
N VAL A 97 13.31 -9.12 -10.61
CA VAL A 97 13.05 -7.75 -10.15
C VAL A 97 14.05 -7.42 -9.05
N ALA A 98 14.87 -6.41 -9.29
CA ALA A 98 15.79 -5.88 -8.29
C ALA A 98 14.99 -5.29 -7.11
N VAL A 99 15.47 -5.55 -5.90
CA VAL A 99 14.85 -5.08 -4.66
C VAL A 99 15.61 -3.86 -4.16
N GLU A 100 14.93 -2.72 -4.14
CA GLU A 100 15.48 -1.48 -3.61
C GLU A 100 15.27 -1.41 -2.09
N ALA A 101 16.35 -1.29 -1.33
CA ALA A 101 16.26 -1.13 0.12
C ALA A 101 15.78 0.30 0.46
N ILE A 102 14.60 0.41 1.07
CA ILE A 102 14.14 1.66 1.65
C ILE A 102 14.82 1.81 3.01
N ARG A 103 15.87 2.62 3.06
CA ARG A 103 16.46 3.05 4.33
C ARG A 103 15.57 4.15 4.90
N GLY A 104 15.28 4.09 6.20
CA GLY A 104 14.34 4.98 6.90
C GLY A 104 14.66 6.49 6.86
N GLU A 105 15.63 6.92 6.06
CA GLU A 105 16.07 8.30 5.90
C GLU A 105 15.95 8.82 4.44
N GLU A 106 15.63 7.95 3.46
CA GLU A 106 15.65 8.28 2.01
C GLU A 106 14.31 8.02 1.30
N ALA A 107 13.17 8.23 1.97
CA ALA A 107 11.89 8.40 1.27
C ALA A 107 11.75 9.84 0.70
N THR A 108 12.75 10.29 -0.08
CA THR A 108 12.58 11.48 -0.91
C THR A 108 12.11 10.99 -2.28
N LEU A 109 10.81 11.11 -2.54
CA LEU A 109 10.22 10.82 -3.84
C LEU A 109 11.01 11.59 -4.92
N GLY A 110 11.73 10.86 -5.77
CA GLY A 110 12.47 11.45 -6.89
C GLY A 110 11.53 12.22 -7.84
N PRO A 111 12.04 13.25 -8.54
CA PRO A 111 11.21 14.18 -9.33
C PRO A 111 10.56 13.60 -10.60
N GLU A 112 10.72 12.31 -10.90
CA GLU A 112 10.29 11.73 -12.19
C GLU A 112 8.90 11.06 -12.15
N GLY A 113 8.20 11.11 -11.01
CA GLY A 113 6.82 10.63 -10.86
C GLY A 113 5.73 11.66 -11.14
N ARG A 114 5.97 12.67 -11.98
CA ARG A 114 4.92 13.64 -12.37
C ARG A 114 3.92 13.01 -13.34
N SER A 115 3.07 12.14 -12.82
CA SER A 115 1.75 11.93 -13.42
C SER A 115 0.89 13.14 -13.06
N SER A 116 0.46 13.86 -14.08
CA SER A 116 -0.42 15.00 -14.01
C SER A 116 -1.76 14.62 -13.36
N SER A 117 -1.88 14.91 -12.07
CA SER A 117 -3.15 15.19 -11.39
C SER A 117 -3.04 16.56 -10.72
N PRO A 118 -4.10 17.37 -10.70
CA PRO A 118 -4.04 18.75 -10.24
C PRO A 118 -3.82 18.76 -8.73
N VAL A 119 -2.59 19.03 -8.30
CA VAL A 119 -2.29 19.37 -6.92
C VAL A 119 -2.80 20.79 -6.68
N LEU A 120 -3.92 20.90 -5.98
CA LEU A 120 -4.30 22.12 -5.24
C LEU A 120 -3.89 21.96 -3.77
N ILE A 121 -2.61 21.66 -3.53
CA ILE A 121 -2.02 21.77 -2.19
C ILE A 121 -1.09 22.98 -2.25
N ASP A 122 -1.46 24.00 -1.49
CA ASP A 122 -0.66 25.19 -1.23
C ASP A 122 0.68 24.74 -0.61
N PRO A 123 1.84 25.03 -1.22
CA PRO A 123 3.12 24.38 -0.89
C PRO A 123 3.77 24.81 0.43
N ASP A 124 3.08 25.53 1.32
CA ASP A 124 3.70 26.15 2.49
C ASP A 124 3.48 25.40 3.82
N GLN A 125 2.75 24.28 3.81
CA GLN A 125 2.54 23.46 5.02
C GLN A 125 2.80 21.99 4.68
N GLY A 126 3.94 21.45 5.13
CA GLY A 126 4.21 20.01 5.06
C GLY A 126 3.11 19.19 5.77
N PRO A 127 3.12 17.85 5.65
CA PRO A 127 2.13 17.01 6.31
C PRO A 127 2.16 17.28 7.83
N ALA A 128 1.12 17.93 8.33
CA ALA A 128 0.91 18.13 9.75
C ALA A 128 0.62 16.78 10.38
N GLU A 129 1.34 16.48 11.47
CA GLU A 129 1.08 15.30 12.29
C GLU A 129 0.32 15.67 13.55
N ALA A 130 -0.56 14.78 13.99
CA ALA A 130 -1.26 14.91 15.27
C ALA A 130 -1.40 13.56 15.96
N THR A 131 -1.42 13.60 17.30
CA THR A 131 -1.58 12.41 18.15
C THR A 131 -2.89 12.48 18.91
N GLY A 132 -3.67 11.41 18.84
CA GLY A 132 -4.93 11.24 19.55
C GLY A 132 -4.89 10.10 20.55
N TYR A 133 -5.79 10.17 21.54
CA TYR A 133 -5.80 9.28 22.70
C TYR A 133 -7.19 8.69 22.93
N SER A 134 -7.24 7.45 23.44
CA SER A 134 -8.47 6.81 23.91
C SER A 134 -8.23 6.11 25.25
N ARG A 135 -9.04 6.44 26.27
CA ARG A 135 -9.02 5.76 27.58
C ARG A 135 -9.75 4.42 27.57
N SER A 136 -10.58 4.20 26.55
CA SER A 136 -11.37 2.98 26.38
C SER A 136 -10.68 1.93 25.49
N PHE A 137 -9.49 2.26 24.99
CA PHE A 137 -8.78 1.49 23.96
C PHE A 137 -9.57 1.37 22.64
N ASP A 138 -10.47 2.31 22.36
CA ASP A 138 -11.17 2.40 21.09
C ASP A 138 -10.30 3.11 20.05
N TYR A 139 -9.97 2.40 18.97
CA TYR A 139 -9.19 2.94 17.86
C TYR A 139 -9.90 4.12 17.19
N GLY A 140 -11.23 4.06 17.05
CA GLY A 140 -12.00 5.14 16.43
C GLY A 140 -11.97 6.44 17.24
N GLU A 141 -12.02 6.34 18.56
CA GLU A 141 -11.89 7.48 19.49
C GLU A 141 -10.52 8.13 19.35
N ALA A 142 -9.44 7.35 19.43
CA ALA A 142 -8.08 7.88 19.29
C ALA A 142 -7.84 8.47 17.89
N LEU A 143 -8.36 7.84 16.83
CA LEU A 143 -8.23 8.35 15.46
C LEU A 143 -8.97 9.69 15.27
N ARG A 144 -10.21 9.80 15.75
CA ARG A 144 -11.00 11.04 15.65
C ARG A 144 -10.37 12.17 16.48
N ASP A 145 -9.86 11.87 17.67
CA ASP A 145 -9.12 12.83 18.50
C ASP A 145 -7.86 13.33 17.80
N ALA A 146 -7.15 12.45 17.08
CA ALA A 146 -5.96 12.83 16.32
C ALA A 146 -6.32 13.75 15.13
N ILE A 147 -7.35 13.41 14.35
CA ILE A 147 -7.81 14.22 13.21
C ILE A 147 -8.30 15.60 13.66
N ALA A 148 -9.00 15.69 14.79
CA ALA A 148 -9.50 16.96 15.32
C ALA A 148 -8.39 17.95 15.72
N LYS A 149 -7.15 17.47 15.93
CA LYS A 149 -5.98 18.27 16.27
C LYS A 149 -5.18 18.73 15.05
N LEU A 150 -5.49 18.21 13.86
CA LEU A 150 -4.85 18.66 12.63
C LEU A 150 -5.32 20.07 12.27
N PRO A 151 -4.46 20.89 11.62
CA PRO A 151 -4.88 22.17 11.10
C PRO A 151 -6.04 21.97 10.11
N TYR A 152 -7.02 22.87 10.15
CA TYR A 152 -8.16 22.80 9.25
C TYR A 152 -7.70 22.95 7.79
N ARG A 153 -7.92 21.91 6.98
CA ARG A 153 -7.52 21.87 5.55
C ARG A 153 -8.67 22.02 4.57
N GLY A 154 -9.89 22.20 5.06
CA GLY A 154 -11.04 22.43 4.20
C GLY A 154 -10.96 23.81 3.58
N GLY A 155 -10.68 23.91 2.28
CA GLY A 155 -11.13 25.09 1.54
C GLY A 155 -12.64 25.26 1.74
N ASN A 156 -13.17 26.48 1.64
CA ASN A 156 -14.61 26.80 1.78
C ASN A 156 -15.52 26.15 0.72
N LEU A 157 -15.14 25.02 0.14
CA LEU A 157 -15.85 24.29 -0.88
C LEU A 157 -16.74 23.21 -0.23
N PRO A 158 -18.05 23.20 -0.51
CA PRO A 158 -18.90 22.07 -0.17
C PRO A 158 -18.37 20.80 -0.87
N ASP A 159 -18.39 19.67 -0.16
CA ASP A 159 -18.01 18.33 -0.67
C ASP A 159 -16.48 18.05 -0.80
N TRP A 160 -15.67 18.64 0.08
CA TRP A 160 -14.23 18.32 0.14
C TRP A 160 -13.97 16.94 0.76
N LEU A 161 -13.17 16.11 0.07
CA LEU A 161 -12.66 14.83 0.58
C LEU A 161 -11.27 15.02 1.19
N SER A 162 -11.12 14.79 2.50
CA SER A 162 -9.82 14.77 3.17
C SER A 162 -9.30 13.35 3.33
N THR A 163 -8.03 13.15 2.97
CA THR A 163 -7.31 11.88 3.18
C THR A 163 -6.34 12.03 4.35
N TYR A 164 -6.37 11.07 5.27
CA TYR A 164 -5.45 10.99 6.41
C TYR A 164 -4.76 9.64 6.42
N SER A 165 -3.48 9.62 6.75
CA SER A 165 -2.65 8.43 6.90
C SER A 165 -2.33 8.19 8.36
N VAL A 166 -2.43 6.94 8.81
CA VAL A 166 -2.04 6.55 10.16
C VAL A 166 -0.54 6.30 10.17
N VAL A 167 0.18 7.04 11.00
CA VAL A 167 1.65 6.97 11.11
C VAL A 167 2.06 5.93 12.14
N SER A 168 1.36 5.86 13.27
CA SER A 168 1.62 4.86 14.31
C SER A 168 0.40 4.59 15.19
N VAL A 169 0.39 3.40 15.79
CA VAL A 169 -0.57 2.98 16.81
C VAL A 169 0.21 2.41 17.98
N GLY A 170 -0.13 2.83 19.20
CA GLY A 170 0.53 2.39 20.42
C GLY A 170 -0.38 2.50 21.64
N ALA A 171 0.16 2.26 22.83
CA ALA A 171 -0.54 2.44 24.09
C ALA A 171 0.42 2.92 25.16
N GLU A 172 -0.04 3.81 26.04
CA GLU A 172 0.69 4.17 27.27
C GLU A 172 -0.02 3.50 28.45
N ILE A 173 0.74 2.63 29.13
CA ILE A 173 0.27 1.82 30.26
C ILE A 173 1.26 2.03 31.41
N GLY A 174 0.77 2.56 32.54
CA GLY A 174 1.54 2.72 33.77
C GLY A 174 1.74 4.17 34.22
N GLY A 175 2.62 4.37 35.20
CA GLY A 175 2.86 5.67 35.85
C GLY A 175 2.12 5.81 37.19
N ILE A 176 2.63 6.70 38.06
CA ILE A 176 2.12 6.89 39.43
C ILE A 176 0.64 7.34 39.44
N GLY A 177 0.14 7.89 38.32
CA GLY A 177 -1.25 8.29 38.11
C GLY A 177 -2.16 7.27 37.41
N GLY A 178 -1.67 6.08 37.04
CA GLY A 178 -2.48 5.03 36.41
C GLY A 178 -2.91 5.33 34.96
N PHE A 179 -1.98 5.77 34.10
CA PHE A 179 -2.29 5.97 32.68
C PHE A 179 -2.60 4.64 32.01
N ASN A 180 -3.73 4.60 31.30
CA ASN A 180 -4.16 3.50 30.46
C ASN A 180 -4.88 4.10 29.27
N HIS A 181 -4.15 4.32 28.18
CA HIS A 181 -4.75 4.83 26.96
C HIS A 181 -4.11 4.23 25.70
N LEU A 182 -4.93 4.08 24.65
CA LEU A 182 -4.48 3.85 23.28
C LEU A 182 -4.04 5.20 22.67
N VAL A 183 -2.98 5.17 21.88
CA VAL A 183 -2.40 6.32 21.18
C VAL A 183 -2.41 6.05 19.68
N VAL A 184 -2.89 7.01 18.89
CA VAL A 184 -2.87 6.95 17.42
C VAL A 184 -2.24 8.24 16.90
N ARG A 185 -1.23 8.13 16.03
CA ARG A 185 -0.65 9.28 15.32
C ARG A 185 -1.09 9.27 13.86
N VAL A 186 -1.53 10.42 13.37
CA VAL A 186 -1.97 10.62 11.99
C VAL A 186 -1.18 11.72 11.31
N ALA A 187 -1.02 11.61 10.01
CA ALA A 187 -0.52 12.65 9.12
C ALA A 187 -1.58 12.91 8.05
N GLY A 188 -1.87 14.17 7.77
CA GLY A 188 -2.82 14.53 6.73
C GLY A 188 -3.20 15.97 6.80
#